data_AF-A0A537RH08-F1
#
_entry.id   AF-A0A537RH08-F1
#
_cell.length_a   1.000
_cell.length_b   1.000
_cell.length_c   1.000
_cell.angle_alpha   90.00
_cell.angle_beta   90.00
_cell.angle_gamma   90.00
#
_symmetry.space_group_name_H-M   'P 1'
#
loop_
_entity.id
_entity.type
_entity.pdbx_description
1 polymer ?
#
loop_
_entity_poly.entity_id
_entity_poly.type
_entity_poly.pdbx_seq_one_letter_code
_entity_poly.pdbx_strand_id
1 'polypeptide(L)'
;MKLFLYDLDDLHQLDFVHNPQIVREIERLRGQSATIDRQRQSWKVRALMAEAQLLEATAKTSNNGGSQKVSDLRYASLKRYLAKRFHPDYAPGQGIEKIVRNEIFKEIWHEIERLDRGVSATRFATAQSSTAA
;
A
#
# COMPACT_ATOMS: atom_id res chain seq x y z
N MET A 1 8.32 35.32 67.76
CA MET A 1 9.40 34.37 67.43
C MET A 1 8.95 32.91 67.37
N LYS A 2 7.99 32.45 68.19
CA LYS A 2 7.52 31.04 68.13
C LYS A 2 6.78 30.66 66.83
N LEU A 3 5.96 31.54 66.26
CA LEU A 3 5.19 31.25 65.04
C LEU A 3 6.07 30.92 63.83
N PHE A 4 7.13 31.69 63.61
CA PHE A 4 8.10 31.46 62.53
C PHE A 4 8.82 30.10 62.62
N LEU A 5 8.96 29.51 63.81
CA LEU A 5 9.58 28.21 63.97
C LEU A 5 8.64 27.07 63.57
N TYR A 6 7.34 27.20 63.85
CA TYR A 6 6.34 26.22 63.41
C TYR A 6 6.17 26.23 61.90
N ASP A 7 6.16 27.42 61.28
CA ASP A 7 6.03 27.55 59.82
C ASP A 7 7.25 26.95 59.07
N LEU A 8 8.44 27.06 59.65
CA LEU A 8 9.66 26.43 59.11
C LEU A 8 9.64 24.91 59.29
N ASP A 9 9.19 24.41 60.46
CA ASP A 9 9.03 22.98 60.70
C ASP A 9 7.98 22.35 59.78
N ASP A 10 6.86 23.04 59.52
CA ASP A 10 5.81 22.57 58.63
C ASP A 10 6.27 22.51 57.16
N LEU A 11 7.06 23.49 56.72
CA LEU A 11 7.66 23.50 55.38
C LEU A 11 8.66 22.35 55.19
N HIS A 12 9.52 22.11 56.18
CA HIS A 12 10.46 20.99 56.16
C HIS A 12 9.76 19.63 56.15
N GLN A 13 8.66 19.49 56.90
CA GLN A 13 7.84 18.27 56.89
C GLN A 13 7.17 18.06 55.54
N LEU A 14 6.68 19.13 54.90
CA LEU A 14 6.07 19.07 53.58
C LEU A 14 7.09 18.58 52.53
N ASP A 15 8.29 19.16 52.51
CA ASP A 15 9.38 18.77 51.59
C ASP A 15 9.87 17.34 51.87
N PHE A 16 9.97 16.94 53.14
CA PHE A 16 10.40 15.60 53.53
C PHE A 16 9.43 14.51 53.06
N VAL A 17 8.13 14.81 52.98
CA VAL A 17 7.11 13.85 52.52
C VAL A 17 6.91 13.93 51.00
N HIS A 18 6.85 15.13 50.42
CA HIS A 18 6.59 15.32 48.99
C HIS A 18 7.76 14.90 48.11
N ASN A 19 8.99 15.22 48.49
CA ASN A 19 10.16 14.97 47.64
C ASN A 19 10.36 13.45 47.39
N PRO A 20 10.31 12.57 48.41
CA PRO A 20 10.37 11.12 48.18
C PRO A 20 9.21 10.57 47.35
N GLN A 21 8.01 11.15 47.46
CA GLN A 21 6.85 10.73 46.66
C GLN A 21 7.06 11.07 45.18
N ILE A 22 7.52 12.30 44.90
CA ILE A 22 7.85 12.75 43.53
C ILE A 22 8.97 11.89 42.94
N VAL A 23 10.02 11.57 43.72
CA VAL A 23 11.12 10.70 43.27
C VAL A 23 10.61 9.31 42.92
N ARG A 24 9.77 8.68 43.76
CA ARG A 24 9.16 7.37 43.45
C ARG A 24 8.33 7.41 42.18
N GLU A 25 7.59 8.48 41.96
CA GLU A 25 6.75 8.64 40.78
C GLU A 25 7.60 8.83 39.51
N ILE A 26 8.70 9.58 39.59
CA ILE A 26 9.68 9.71 38.51
C ILE A 26 10.28 8.34 38.16
N GLU A 27 10.69 7.55 39.15
CA GLU A 27 11.24 6.21 38.93
C GLU A 27 10.21 5.26 38.31
N ARG A 28 8.96 5.31 38.79
CA ARG A 28 7.83 4.54 38.23
C ARG A 28 7.61 4.88 36.76
N LEU A 29 7.55 6.17 36.42
CA LEU A 29 7.36 6.65 35.05
C LEU A 29 8.54 6.28 34.15
N ARG A 30 9.78 6.37 34.65
CA ARG A 30 10.98 5.91 33.91
C ARG A 30 10.91 4.43 33.59
N GLY A 31 10.49 3.59 34.54
CA GLY A 31 10.31 2.15 34.31
C GLY A 31 9.23 1.84 33.26
N GLN A 32 8.13 2.59 33.28
CA GLN A 32 7.07 2.47 32.28
C GLN A 32 7.53 2.90 30.89
N SER A 33 8.23 4.04 30.79
CA SER A 33 8.81 4.53 29.52
C SER A 33 9.74 3.49 28.90
N ALA A 34 10.68 2.96 29.69
CA ALA A 34 11.62 1.94 29.21
C ALA A 34 10.92 0.67 28.69
N THR A 35 9.80 0.30 29.31
CA THR A 35 9.00 -0.85 28.88
C THR A 35 8.30 -0.58 27.54
N ILE A 36 7.69 0.60 27.40
CA ILE A 36 7.03 1.02 26.15
C ILE A 36 8.05 1.10 25.01
N ASP A 37 9.24 1.67 25.26
CA ASP A 37 10.30 1.78 24.27
C ASP A 37 10.76 0.40 23.77
N ARG A 38 10.89 -0.57 24.68
CA ARG A 38 11.23 -1.95 24.33
C ARG A 38 10.15 -2.60 23.47
N GLN A 39 8.88 -2.43 23.84
CA GLN A 39 7.74 -2.95 23.06
C GLN A 39 7.68 -2.33 21.67
N ARG A 40 7.83 -1.00 21.59
CA ARG A 40 7.88 -0.25 20.33
C ARG A 40 9.01 -0.75 19.43
N GLN A 41 10.20 -0.97 19.98
CA GLN A 41 11.33 -1.49 19.21
C GLN A 41 11.07 -2.92 18.70
N SER A 42 10.47 -3.78 19.53
CA SER A 42 10.05 -5.12 19.12
C SER A 42 9.03 -5.09 17.97
N TRP A 43 8.03 -4.20 18.03
CA TRP A 43 7.06 -4.03 16.96
C TRP A 43 7.69 -3.48 15.70
N LYS A 44 8.59 -2.49 15.81
CA LYS A 44 9.32 -1.95 14.67
C LYS A 44 10.10 -3.03 13.93
N VAL A 45 10.83 -3.88 14.64
CA VAL A 45 11.59 -4.99 14.03
C VAL A 45 10.64 -5.97 13.33
N ARG A 46 9.53 -6.35 13.97
CA ARG A 46 8.54 -7.25 13.38
C ARG A 46 7.88 -6.68 12.13
N ALA A 47 7.52 -5.40 12.15
CA ALA A 47 6.95 -4.70 10.99
C ALA A 47 7.95 -4.67 9.82
N LEU A 48 9.21 -4.31 10.09
CA LEU A 48 10.25 -4.29 9.06
C LEU A 48 10.52 -5.68 8.46
N MET A 49 10.51 -6.73 9.29
CA MET A 49 10.64 -8.11 8.79
C MET A 49 9.44 -8.51 7.92
N ALA A 50 8.22 -8.17 8.33
CA ALA A 50 7.01 -8.45 7.55
C ALA A 50 7.01 -7.70 6.20
N GLU A 51 7.43 -6.43 6.19
CA GLU A 51 7.60 -5.64 4.97
C GLU A 51 8.65 -6.27 4.04
N ALA A 52 9.80 -6.69 4.57
CA ALA A 52 10.84 -7.37 3.80
C ALA A 52 10.34 -8.70 3.20
N GLN A 53 9.62 -9.50 3.97
CA GLN A 53 9.01 -10.76 3.50
C GLN A 53 7.96 -10.50 2.42
N LEU A 54 7.16 -9.45 2.53
CA LEU A 54 6.19 -9.05 1.52
C LEU A 54 6.89 -8.61 0.22
N LEU A 55 7.95 -7.81 0.33
CA LEU A 55 8.78 -7.43 -0.83
C LEU A 55 9.42 -8.65 -1.50
N GLU A 56 9.92 -9.60 -0.72
CA GLU A 56 10.49 -10.84 -1.26
C GLU A 56 9.43 -11.72 -1.94
N ALA A 57 8.24 -11.88 -1.33
CA ALA A 57 7.14 -12.65 -1.89
C ALA A 57 6.59 -12.02 -3.19
N THR A 58 6.49 -10.69 -3.24
CA THR A 58 6.08 -9.95 -4.43
C THR A 58 7.15 -10.02 -5.53
N ALA A 59 8.44 -9.97 -5.18
CA ALA A 59 9.54 -10.17 -6.13
C ALA A 59 9.57 -11.59 -6.71
N LYS A 60 9.40 -12.62 -5.86
CA LYS A 60 9.31 -14.03 -6.29
C LYS A 60 8.10 -14.28 -7.19
N THR A 61 6.95 -13.68 -6.88
CA THR A 61 5.74 -13.72 -7.73
C THR A 61 5.95 -12.98 -9.06
N SER A 62 6.71 -11.88 -9.04
CA SER A 62 7.04 -11.10 -10.25
C SER A 62 7.89 -11.88 -11.25
N ASN A 63 8.75 -12.80 -10.81
CA ASN A 63 9.58 -13.60 -11.73
C ASN A 63 8.76 -14.61 -12.57
N ASN A 64 7.59 -15.05 -12.11
CA ASN A 64 6.70 -15.91 -12.90
C ASN A 64 5.57 -15.13 -13.63
N GLY A 65 5.23 -13.92 -13.18
CA GLY A 65 4.15 -13.09 -13.76
C GLY A 65 4.61 -11.89 -14.61
N GLY A 66 5.91 -11.59 -14.67
CA GLY A 66 6.45 -10.43 -15.35
C GLY A 66 6.26 -10.46 -16.87
N SER A 67 6.39 -11.63 -17.49
CA SER A 67 6.16 -11.79 -18.94
C SER A 67 4.72 -11.49 -19.34
N GLN A 68 3.76 -11.96 -18.54
CA GLN A 68 2.33 -11.77 -18.77
C GLN A 68 1.90 -10.32 -18.50
N LYS A 69 2.40 -9.68 -17.44
CA LYS A 69 2.15 -8.25 -17.20
C LYS A 69 2.75 -7.37 -18.29
N VAL A 70 3.95 -7.70 -18.79
CA VAL A 70 4.57 -6.94 -19.90
C VAL A 70 3.86 -7.18 -21.22
N SER A 71 3.36 -8.39 -21.50
CA SER A 71 2.49 -8.62 -22.67
C SER A 71 1.16 -7.89 -22.56
N ASP A 72 0.57 -7.84 -21.36
CA ASP A 72 -0.69 -7.12 -21.11
C ASP A 72 -0.53 -5.61 -21.29
N LEU A 73 0.58 -5.03 -20.82
CA LEU A 73 0.90 -3.61 -21.02
C LEU A 73 1.17 -3.29 -22.49
N ARG A 74 1.89 -4.16 -23.23
CA ARG A 74 2.12 -4.00 -24.68
C ARG A 74 0.81 -4.09 -25.46
N TYR A 75 -0.04 -5.05 -25.13
CA TYR A 75 -1.37 -5.22 -25.73
C TYR A 75 -2.28 -4.01 -25.45
N ALA A 76 -2.36 -3.55 -24.21
CA ALA A 76 -3.13 -2.35 -23.84
C ALA A 76 -2.64 -1.09 -24.58
N SER A 77 -1.32 -0.95 -24.73
CA SER A 77 -0.71 0.15 -25.47
C SER A 77 -1.07 0.11 -26.96
N LEU A 78 -1.03 -1.07 -27.58
CA LEU A 78 -1.43 -1.29 -28.97
C LEU A 78 -2.93 -1.01 -29.18
N LYS A 79 -3.78 -1.56 -28.31
CA LYS A 79 -5.23 -1.32 -28.33
C LYS A 79 -5.56 0.18 -28.25
N ARG A 80 -4.89 0.90 -27.35
CA ARG A 80 -5.04 2.36 -27.22
C ARG A 80 -4.60 3.11 -28.48
N TYR A 81 -3.48 2.70 -29.08
CA TYR A 81 -2.99 3.30 -30.32
C TYR A 81 -3.99 3.13 -31.48
N LEU A 82 -4.53 1.91 -31.65
CA LEU A 82 -5.51 1.60 -32.69
C LEU A 82 -6.80 2.39 -32.49
N ALA A 83 -7.33 2.46 -31.27
CA ALA A 83 -8.50 3.30 -30.95
C ALA A 83 -8.24 4.76 -31.34
N LYS A 84 -7.09 5.33 -30.95
CA LYS A 84 -6.79 6.73 -31.27
C LYS A 84 -6.69 7.01 -32.79
N ARG A 85 -6.26 6.04 -33.59
CA ARG A 85 -6.00 6.22 -35.03
C ARG A 85 -7.19 5.90 -35.93
N PHE A 86 -8.06 4.99 -35.51
CA PHE A 86 -9.09 4.41 -36.37
C PHE A 86 -10.52 4.58 -35.83
N HIS A 87 -10.69 5.04 -34.58
CA HIS A 87 -12.03 5.24 -34.02
C HIS A 87 -12.82 6.28 -34.84
N PRO A 88 -14.10 6.01 -35.16
CA PRO A 88 -14.91 6.85 -36.04
C PRO A 88 -15.06 8.31 -35.55
N ASP A 89 -15.02 8.51 -34.22
CA ASP A 89 -15.13 9.84 -33.60
C ASP A 89 -13.81 10.64 -33.60
N TYR A 90 -12.67 9.97 -33.80
CA TYR A 90 -11.33 10.58 -33.71
C TYR A 90 -10.55 10.53 -35.02
N ALA A 91 -11.04 9.85 -36.05
CA ALA A 91 -10.32 9.66 -37.31
C ALA A 91 -10.24 10.96 -38.12
N PRO A 92 -9.05 11.54 -38.32
CA PRO A 92 -8.87 12.62 -39.29
C PRO A 92 -8.91 12.02 -40.70
N GLY A 93 -9.81 12.53 -41.54
CA GLY A 93 -10.02 12.10 -42.92
C GLY A 93 -11.42 12.48 -43.41
N GLN A 94 -11.55 12.90 -44.67
CA GLN A 94 -12.84 13.23 -45.31
C GLN A 94 -13.10 12.25 -46.47
N GLY A 95 -14.39 11.96 -46.73
CA GLY A 95 -14.81 11.10 -47.84
C GLY A 95 -14.42 9.63 -47.65
N ILE A 96 -13.82 9.03 -48.69
CA ILE A 96 -13.56 7.57 -48.78
C ILE A 96 -12.63 7.06 -47.67
N GLU A 97 -11.68 7.87 -47.24
CA GLU A 97 -10.71 7.51 -46.20
C GLU A 97 -11.41 7.22 -44.85
N LYS A 98 -12.45 8.01 -44.53
CA LYS A 98 -13.25 7.81 -43.32
C LYS A 98 -13.99 6.48 -43.37
N ILE A 99 -14.52 6.11 -44.54
CA ILE A 99 -15.23 4.84 -44.76
C ILE A 99 -14.25 3.67 -44.58
N VAL A 100 -13.09 3.73 -45.23
CA VAL A 100 -12.07 2.67 -45.15
C VAL A 100 -11.56 2.52 -43.70
N ARG A 101 -11.26 3.63 -43.00
CA ARG A 101 -10.83 3.58 -41.59
C ARG A 101 -11.90 2.99 -40.68
N ASN A 102 -13.18 3.32 -40.93
CA ASN A 102 -14.31 2.79 -40.18
C ASN A 102 -14.47 1.27 -40.37
N GLU A 103 -14.37 0.78 -41.60
CA GLU A 103 -14.44 -0.67 -41.87
C GLU A 103 -13.25 -1.42 -41.26
N ILE A 104 -12.04 -0.87 -41.38
CA ILE A 104 -10.84 -1.42 -40.71
C ILE A 104 -11.03 -1.45 -39.19
N PHE A 105 -11.62 -0.40 -38.61
CA PHE A 105 -11.87 -0.33 -37.17
C PHE A 105 -12.83 -1.43 -36.72
N LYS A 106 -13.96 -1.64 -37.43
CA LYS A 106 -14.93 -2.69 -37.08
C LYS A 106 -14.30 -4.08 -37.07
N GLU A 107 -13.54 -4.41 -38.11
CA GLU A 107 -12.89 -5.72 -38.26
C GLU A 107 -11.88 -5.96 -37.12
N ILE A 108 -10.96 -5.01 -36.91
CA ILE A 108 -9.91 -5.14 -35.90
C ILE A 108 -10.50 -5.09 -34.48
N TRP A 109 -11.50 -4.25 -34.25
CA TRP A 109 -12.08 -4.08 -32.91
C TRP A 109 -12.88 -5.30 -32.48
N HIS A 110 -13.64 -5.92 -33.39
CA HIS A 110 -14.33 -7.18 -33.12
C HIS A 110 -13.34 -8.28 -32.66
N GLU A 111 -12.19 -8.38 -33.32
CA GLU A 111 -11.15 -9.35 -32.99
C GLU A 111 -10.46 -9.04 -31.65
N ILE A 112 -10.19 -7.76 -31.37
CA ILE A 112 -9.69 -7.31 -30.06
C ILE A 112 -10.66 -7.71 -28.95
N GLU A 113 -11.96 -7.46 -29.12
CA GLU A 113 -12.97 -7.84 -28.13
C GLU A 113 -13.06 -9.35 -27.94
N ARG A 114 -12.91 -10.14 -29.01
CA ARG A 114 -12.87 -11.60 -28.94
C ARG A 114 -11.70 -12.08 -28.08
N LEU A 115 -10.52 -11.50 -28.28
CA LEU A 115 -9.32 -11.81 -27.49
C LEU A 115 -9.50 -11.41 -26.02
N ASP A 116 -10.07 -10.23 -25.74
CA ASP A 116 -10.32 -9.76 -24.37
C ASP A 116 -11.29 -10.66 -23.60
N ARG A 117 -12.34 -11.15 -24.26
CA ARG A 117 -13.30 -12.11 -23.68
C ARG A 117 -12.63 -13.44 -23.37
N GLY A 118 -11.79 -13.94 -24.28
CA GLY A 118 -11.03 -15.19 -24.08
C GLY A 118 -10.01 -15.09 -22.93
N VAL A 119 -9.28 -13.98 -22.83
CA VAL A 119 -8.33 -13.71 -21.73
C VAL A 119 -9.04 -13.59 -20.40
N SER A 120 -10.19 -12.92 -20.36
CA SER A 120 -11.00 -12.78 -19.14
C SER A 120 -11.47 -14.15 -18.64
N ALA A 121 -12.07 -14.97 -19.51
CA ALA A 121 -12.52 -16.32 -19.16
C ALA A 121 -11.37 -17.22 -18.64
N THR A 122 -10.19 -17.12 -19.26
CA THR A 122 -9.00 -17.89 -18.86
C THR A 122 -8.48 -17.45 -17.49
N ARG A 123 -8.42 -16.13 -17.23
CA ARG A 123 -7.99 -15.58 -15.93
C ARG A 123 -8.91 -15.99 -14.79
N PHE A 124 -10.23 -16.01 -15.01
CA PHE A 124 -11.20 -16.46 -14.00
C PHE A 124 -11.06 -17.97 -13.70
N ALA A 125 -10.79 -18.80 -14.70
CA ALA A 125 -10.56 -20.24 -14.50
C ALA A 125 -9.27 -20.52 -13.72
N THR A 126 -8.16 -19.83 -14.03
CA THR A 126 -6.90 -19.98 -13.29
C THR A 126 -7.02 -19.53 -11.83
N ALA A 127 -7.76 -18.45 -11.55
CA ALA A 127 -7.99 -17.97 -10.18
C ALA A 127 -8.83 -18.94 -9.33
N GLN A 128 -9.82 -19.61 -9.93
CA GLN A 128 -10.63 -20.62 -9.24
C GLN A 128 -9.79 -21.88 -8.93
N SER A 129 -8.93 -22.31 -9.84
CA SER A 129 -8.08 -23.49 -9.63
C SER A 129 -7.00 -23.27 -8.56
N SER A 130 -6.52 -22.04 -8.37
CA SER A 130 -5.56 -21.69 -7.30
C SER A 130 -6.18 -21.61 -5.89
N THR A 131 -7.51 -21.60 -5.78
CA THR A 131 -8.20 -21.53 -4.48
C THR A 131 -8.59 -22.93 -3.94
N ALA A 132 -8.42 -23.97 -4.77
CA ALA A 132 -8.82 -25.35 -4.47
C ALA A 132 -7.63 -26.30 -4.19
N ALA A 133 -6.42 -25.75 -4.00
CA ALA A 133 -5.19 -26.51 -3.71
C ALA A 133 -4.60 -26.13 -2.35
#